data_AF-A0A3B5PTD1-F1
#
_entry.id   AF-A0A3B5PTD1-F1
#
_cell.length_a   1.000
_cell.length_b   1.000
_cell.length_c   1.000
_cell.angle_alpha   90.00
_cell.angle_beta   90.00
_cell.angle_gamma   90.00
#
_symmetry.space_group_name_H-M   'P 1'
#
loop_
_entity.id
_entity.type
_entity.pdbx_description
1 polymer ?
#
loop_
_entity_poly.entity_id
_entity_poly.type
_entity_poly.pdbx_seq_one_letter_code
_entity_poly.pdbx_strand_id
1 'polypeptide(L)'
;MAENSSETSGSVHRRCPTHSSPGVGASKWIRLNVGGTYFLTTRQTLCRDPKSFLFRLSQADPELDSDKDETGAYLIDRDPTYFGPVLNYLRHGKLVLNRDLAEEGVLEEAEFYNITSLIKLIKDKIRERDCKTSQVPVKHVYRVLQCQEEELTQMVSTMSDGWKFEQLVSIGSSYNYGNEDQAEFLCVVSKELHNQSYGTNSEPSEKAKILQERGSRM
;
A
#
# COMPACT_ATOMS: atom_id res chain seq x y z
N MET A 1 9.37 -42.98 44.53
CA MET A 1 7.96 -42.86 44.11
C MET A 1 7.76 -41.42 43.70
N ALA A 2 7.58 -41.20 42.40
CA ALA A 2 7.43 -39.90 41.78
C ALA A 2 6.02 -39.86 41.17
N GLU A 3 5.23 -38.85 41.51
CA GLU A 3 3.97 -38.49 40.86
C GLU A 3 3.91 -36.95 40.87
N ASN A 4 4.10 -36.25 39.76
CA ASN A 4 3.31 -36.08 38.54
C ASN A 4 2.47 -34.78 38.59
N SER A 5 2.73 -33.95 37.60
CA SER A 5 2.22 -32.61 37.35
C SER A 5 0.80 -32.65 36.78
N SER A 6 -0.03 -31.67 37.11
CA SER A 6 -1.09 -31.18 36.21
C SER A 6 -1.50 -29.75 36.57
N GLU A 7 -1.17 -28.82 35.67
CA GLU A 7 -1.65 -27.45 35.61
C GLU A 7 -3.13 -27.40 35.20
N THR A 8 -3.89 -26.45 35.75
CA THR A 8 -5.11 -25.95 35.08
C THR A 8 -5.16 -24.43 35.17
N SER A 9 -5.04 -23.80 34.01
CA SER A 9 -5.25 -22.38 33.74
C SER A 9 -6.72 -21.98 33.98
N GLY A 10 -6.93 -20.91 34.75
CA GLY A 10 -8.21 -20.21 34.89
C GLY A 10 -8.08 -18.77 34.44
N SER A 11 -8.59 -18.47 33.25
CA SER A 11 -8.59 -17.16 32.59
C SER A 11 -9.32 -16.09 33.41
N VAL A 12 -8.59 -15.09 33.92
CA VAL A 12 -9.19 -13.87 34.46
C VAL A 12 -9.59 -12.97 33.29
N HIS A 13 -10.81 -13.19 32.78
CA HIS A 13 -11.48 -12.21 31.91
C HIS A 13 -11.76 -10.95 32.72
N ARG A 14 -10.88 -9.94 32.59
CA ARG A 14 -11.16 -8.57 33.02
C ARG A 14 -12.34 -8.05 32.21
N ARG A 15 -13.53 -8.05 32.81
CA ARG A 15 -14.71 -7.36 32.29
C ARG A 15 -14.38 -5.89 32.10
N CYS A 16 -14.66 -5.38 30.89
CA CYS A 16 -14.71 -3.94 30.62
C CYS A 16 -15.75 -3.29 31.55
N PRO A 17 -15.50 -2.09 32.11
CA PRO A 17 -16.51 -1.39 32.87
C PRO A 17 -17.62 -0.91 31.93
N THR A 18 -18.80 -1.46 32.19
CA THR A 18 -20.15 -0.90 32.04
C THR A 18 -20.29 0.43 31.29
N HIS A 19 -21.06 0.35 30.20
CA HIS A 19 -21.80 1.43 29.57
C HIS A 19 -22.23 2.52 30.57
N SER A 20 -21.65 3.71 30.43
CA SER A 20 -22.33 4.93 30.85
C SER A 20 -23.56 5.07 29.96
N SER A 21 -24.73 4.94 30.57
CA SER A 21 -26.01 5.28 29.95
C SER A 21 -25.90 6.67 29.31
N PRO A 22 -26.40 6.88 28.08
CA PRO A 22 -26.44 8.22 27.53
C PRO A 22 -27.29 9.07 28.48
N GLY A 23 -26.72 10.20 28.93
CA GLY A 23 -27.45 11.18 29.72
C GLY A 23 -28.82 11.43 29.09
N VAL A 24 -29.85 11.30 29.91
CA VAL A 24 -31.25 11.50 29.55
C VAL A 24 -31.40 12.95 29.05
N GLY A 25 -31.31 13.17 27.73
CA GLY A 25 -31.51 14.49 27.13
C GLY A 25 -30.77 14.78 25.82
N ALA A 26 -29.76 14.00 25.41
CA ALA A 26 -28.97 14.32 24.23
C ALA A 26 -29.60 13.83 22.91
N SER A 27 -29.80 14.73 21.94
CA SER A 27 -30.37 14.42 20.61
C SER A 27 -29.56 13.36 19.85
N LYS A 28 -30.23 12.37 19.23
CA LYS A 28 -29.57 11.33 18.41
C LYS A 28 -28.71 11.92 17.28
N TRP A 29 -29.23 12.95 16.64
CA TRP A 29 -28.56 13.68 15.57
C TRP A 29 -27.70 14.80 16.14
N ILE A 30 -26.54 14.99 15.53
CA ILE A 30 -25.55 16.01 15.87
C ILE A 30 -25.19 16.79 14.61
N ARG A 31 -25.20 18.11 14.74
CA ARG A 31 -24.76 19.06 13.71
C ARG A 31 -23.34 19.50 14.04
N LEU A 32 -22.49 19.49 13.04
CA LEU A 32 -21.12 19.98 13.11
C LEU A 32 -20.99 21.12 12.11
N ASN A 33 -20.39 22.23 12.52
CA ASN A 33 -20.06 23.35 11.67
C ASN A 33 -18.53 23.40 11.56
N VAL A 34 -18.01 22.85 10.46
CA VAL A 34 -16.57 22.72 10.21
C VAL A 34 -16.15 23.83 9.26
N GLY A 35 -15.41 24.81 9.75
CA GLY A 35 -14.93 25.95 8.97
C GLY A 35 -16.04 26.69 8.20
N GLY A 36 -17.26 26.74 8.75
CA GLY A 36 -18.42 27.37 8.11
C GLY A 36 -19.32 26.43 7.30
N THR A 37 -18.95 25.15 7.11
CA THR A 37 -19.78 24.16 6.41
C THR A 37 -20.46 23.22 7.40
N TYR A 38 -21.76 23.04 7.23
CA TYR A 38 -22.56 22.18 8.09
C TYR A 38 -22.53 20.72 7.65
N PHE A 39 -22.22 19.84 8.59
CA PHE A 39 -22.32 18.39 8.48
C PHE A 39 -23.36 17.86 9.46
N LEU A 40 -24.16 16.91 9.00
CA LEU A 40 -25.15 16.22 9.83
C LEU A 40 -24.75 14.75 9.98
N THR A 41 -24.70 14.28 11.23
CA THR A 41 -24.41 12.88 11.53
C THR A 41 -25.11 12.43 12.81
N THR A 42 -24.87 11.20 13.25
CA THR A 42 -25.40 10.69 14.53
C THR A 42 -24.32 10.63 15.59
N ARG A 43 -24.69 10.73 16.86
CA ARG A 43 -23.75 10.54 17.98
C ARG A 43 -23.03 9.19 17.89
N GLN A 44 -23.77 8.14 17.54
CA GLN A 44 -23.24 6.79 17.35
C GLN A 44 -22.08 6.74 16.35
N THR A 45 -22.13 7.52 15.27
CA THR A 45 -21.04 7.61 14.28
C THR A 45 -19.76 8.14 14.92
N LEU A 46 -19.87 9.18 15.74
CA LEU A 46 -18.72 9.80 16.41
C LEU A 46 -18.18 8.93 17.56
N CYS A 47 -19.00 8.05 18.12
CA CYS A 47 -18.58 7.08 19.13
C CYS A 47 -17.65 5.97 18.60
N ARG A 48 -17.42 5.88 17.29
CA ARG A 48 -16.73 4.73 16.68
C ARG A 48 -15.26 4.61 17.08
N ASP A 49 -14.59 5.73 17.33
CA ASP A 49 -13.22 5.74 17.86
C ASP A 49 -13.17 6.52 19.19
N PRO A 50 -13.09 5.82 20.34
CA PRO A 50 -13.06 6.45 21.67
C PRO A 50 -11.87 7.37 21.94
N LYS A 51 -10.80 7.26 21.14
CA LYS A 51 -9.61 8.12 21.27
C LYS A 51 -9.71 9.40 20.44
N SER A 52 -10.71 9.48 19.56
CA SER A 52 -10.87 10.63 18.67
C SER A 52 -11.36 11.87 19.41
N PHE A 53 -10.98 13.04 18.92
CA PHE A 53 -11.54 14.31 19.35
C PHE A 53 -13.08 14.31 19.26
N LEU A 54 -13.60 13.74 18.16
CA LEU A 54 -15.03 13.69 17.84
C LEU A 54 -15.83 12.84 18.83
N PHE A 55 -15.19 11.90 19.54
CA PHE A 55 -15.82 11.15 20.63
C PHE A 55 -16.28 12.07 21.76
N ARG A 56 -15.52 13.12 22.09
CA ARG A 56 -15.92 14.06 23.14
C ARG A 56 -17.23 14.78 22.80
N LEU A 57 -17.42 15.13 21.52
CA LEU A 57 -18.66 15.71 21.03
C LEU A 57 -19.86 14.76 21.20
N SER A 58 -19.64 13.44 21.05
CA SER A 58 -20.72 12.46 21.24
C SER A 58 -21.18 12.37 22.69
N GLN A 59 -20.26 12.56 23.64
CA GLN A 59 -20.52 12.46 25.07
C GLN A 59 -21.29 13.67 25.65
N ALA A 60 -21.58 14.68 24.84
CA ALA A 60 -22.17 15.95 25.29
C ALA A 60 -21.34 16.55 26.44
N ASP A 61 -20.02 16.58 26.24
CA ASP A 61 -19.06 17.16 27.16
C ASP A 61 -19.44 18.63 27.47
N PRO A 62 -19.75 18.98 28.73
CA PRO A 62 -20.13 20.34 29.11
C PRO A 62 -19.04 21.37 28.82
N GLU A 63 -17.77 20.96 28.72
CA GLU A 63 -16.66 21.86 28.37
C GLU A 63 -16.76 22.38 26.92
N LEU A 64 -17.55 21.71 26.07
CA LEU A 64 -17.72 22.05 24.65
C LEU A 64 -19.03 22.82 24.38
N ASP A 65 -19.75 23.23 25.43
CA ASP A 65 -20.98 24.01 25.28
C ASP A 65 -20.72 25.46 24.83
N SER A 66 -19.53 26.01 25.07
CA SER A 66 -19.09 27.30 24.51
C SER A 66 -18.89 27.24 23.00
N ASP A 67 -18.70 26.05 22.46
CA ASP A 67 -18.31 25.81 21.06
C ASP A 67 -19.52 25.44 20.21
N LYS A 68 -20.73 25.91 20.57
CA LYS A 68 -21.95 25.72 19.79
C LYS A 68 -22.45 27.04 19.23
N ASP A 69 -22.89 27.03 17.99
CA ASP A 69 -23.59 28.16 17.40
C ASP A 69 -25.06 28.26 17.86
N GLU A 70 -25.75 29.32 17.43
CA GLU A 70 -27.17 29.56 17.71
C GLU A 70 -28.09 28.42 17.26
N THR A 71 -27.63 27.57 16.33
CA THR A 71 -28.37 26.41 15.82
C THR A 71 -28.08 25.13 16.61
N GLY A 72 -27.18 25.19 17.58
CA GLY A 72 -26.72 24.07 18.38
C GLY A 72 -25.70 23.17 17.65
N ALA A 73 -25.08 23.64 16.56
CA ALA A 73 -24.03 22.92 15.87
C ALA A 73 -22.67 23.16 16.54
N TYR A 74 -21.89 22.10 16.71
CA TYR A 74 -20.54 22.21 17.26
C TYR A 74 -19.60 22.87 16.25
N LEU A 75 -18.96 23.95 16.65
CA LEU A 75 -18.00 24.74 15.88
C LEU A 75 -16.65 24.04 15.88
N ILE A 76 -16.10 23.84 14.68
CA ILE A 76 -14.78 23.23 14.47
C ILE A 76 -14.02 24.11 13.50
N ASP A 77 -12.93 24.72 13.96
CA ASP A 77 -12.08 25.61 13.17
C ASP A 77 -11.08 24.79 12.32
N ARG A 78 -11.62 24.05 11.34
CA ARG A 78 -10.87 23.19 10.41
C ARG A 78 -11.44 23.30 9.00
N ASP A 79 -10.67 22.81 8.01
CA ASP A 79 -11.09 22.84 6.62
C ASP A 79 -12.19 21.79 6.33
N PRO A 80 -13.41 22.20 5.93
CA PRO A 80 -14.48 21.27 5.63
C PRO A 80 -14.20 20.38 4.41
N THR A 81 -13.32 20.81 3.51
CA THR A 81 -12.99 20.11 2.26
C THR A 81 -12.45 18.71 2.54
N TYR A 82 -11.61 18.57 3.56
CA TYR A 82 -10.95 17.32 3.94
C TYR A 82 -11.71 16.53 5.01
N PHE A 83 -12.73 17.13 5.64
CA PHE A 83 -13.51 16.49 6.70
C PHE A 83 -14.44 15.37 6.18
N GLY A 84 -14.97 15.51 4.97
CA GLY A 84 -15.92 14.56 4.37
C GLY A 84 -15.43 13.10 4.42
N PRO A 85 -14.22 12.79 3.90
CA PRO A 85 -13.62 11.46 4.01
C PRO A 85 -13.48 10.93 5.43
N VAL A 86 -13.10 11.79 6.39
CA VAL A 86 -12.96 11.42 7.81
C VAL A 86 -14.31 11.00 8.38
N LEU A 87 -15.35 11.80 8.15
CA LEU A 87 -16.70 11.50 8.62
C LEU A 87 -17.25 10.21 7.98
N ASN A 88 -17.01 10.00 6.69
CA ASN A 88 -17.41 8.79 5.98
C ASN A 88 -16.68 7.55 6.51
N TYR A 89 -15.39 7.66 6.83
CA TYR A 89 -14.66 6.59 7.51
C TYR A 89 -15.33 6.21 8.83
N LEU A 90 -15.78 7.18 9.64
CA LEU A 90 -16.51 6.89 10.87
C LEU A 90 -17.90 6.27 10.62
N ARG A 91 -18.54 6.53 9.48
CA ARG A 91 -19.85 5.94 9.13
C ARG A 91 -19.75 4.46 8.75
N HIS A 92 -18.78 4.11 7.91
CA HIS A 92 -18.74 2.77 7.29
C HIS A 92 -17.38 2.06 7.36
N GLY A 93 -16.34 2.70 7.91
CA GLY A 93 -15.02 2.10 8.12
C GLY A 93 -14.16 1.92 6.87
N LYS A 94 -14.47 2.66 5.78
CA LYS A 94 -13.72 2.58 4.51
C LYS A 94 -13.17 3.96 4.14
N LEU A 95 -11.93 4.01 3.68
CA LEU A 95 -11.30 5.23 3.14
C LEU A 95 -11.78 5.45 1.70
N VAL A 96 -12.54 6.53 1.47
CA VAL A 96 -13.04 6.93 0.15
C VAL A 96 -12.60 8.36 -0.12
N LEU A 97 -11.77 8.55 -1.14
CA LEU A 97 -11.23 9.85 -1.55
C LEU A 97 -11.66 10.13 -2.99
N ASN A 98 -12.11 11.36 -3.25
CA ASN A 98 -12.33 11.84 -4.60
C ASN A 98 -10.98 12.02 -5.32
N ARG A 99 -10.96 11.94 -6.65
CA ARG A 99 -9.71 12.01 -7.44
C ARG A 99 -8.94 13.32 -7.25
N ASP A 100 -9.65 14.42 -7.04
CA ASP A 100 -9.06 15.76 -6.98
C ASP A 100 -8.76 16.21 -5.54
N LEU A 101 -8.99 15.35 -4.55
CA LEU A 101 -8.74 15.66 -3.15
C LEU A 101 -7.34 15.21 -2.74
N ALA A 102 -6.51 16.14 -2.29
CA ALA A 102 -5.15 15.84 -1.83
C ALA A 102 -5.19 14.92 -0.60
N GLU A 103 -4.45 13.81 -0.66
CA GLU A 103 -4.43 12.79 0.38
C GLU A 103 -3.75 13.30 1.65
N GLU A 104 -2.76 14.19 1.48
CA GLU A 104 -2.02 14.88 2.52
C GLU A 104 -2.95 15.77 3.37
N GLY A 105 -3.89 16.48 2.75
CA GLY A 105 -4.87 17.28 3.49
C GLY A 105 -5.84 16.43 4.32
N VAL A 106 -6.22 15.25 3.82
CA VAL A 106 -7.02 14.29 4.61
C VAL A 106 -6.20 13.69 5.75
N LEU A 107 -4.89 13.50 5.55
CA LEU A 107 -4.00 13.02 6.60
C LEU A 107 -3.92 14.02 7.76
N GLU A 108 -3.74 15.31 7.48
CA GLU A 108 -3.75 16.38 8.48
C GLU A 108 -5.03 16.39 9.31
N GLU A 109 -6.19 16.24 8.67
CA GLU A 109 -7.46 16.12 9.39
C GLU A 109 -7.55 14.84 10.22
N ALA A 110 -7.13 13.69 9.69
CA ALA A 110 -7.15 12.43 10.42
C ALA A 110 -6.26 12.47 11.68
N GLU A 111 -5.12 13.17 11.60
CA GLU A 111 -4.22 13.42 12.73
C GLU A 111 -4.85 14.39 13.74
N PHE A 112 -5.46 15.49 13.28
CA PHE A 112 -6.18 16.44 14.14
C PHE A 112 -7.31 15.77 14.94
N TYR A 113 -8.16 14.98 14.28
CA TYR A 113 -9.25 14.26 14.98
C TYR A 113 -8.76 13.02 15.74
N ASN A 114 -7.47 12.68 15.65
CA ASN A 114 -6.83 11.54 16.30
C ASN A 114 -7.48 10.18 15.99
N ILE A 115 -7.67 9.88 14.70
CA ILE A 115 -8.24 8.59 14.24
C ILE A 115 -7.11 7.71 13.72
N THR A 116 -6.41 7.05 14.65
CA THR A 116 -5.20 6.25 14.39
C THR A 116 -5.33 5.20 13.28
N SER A 117 -6.48 4.55 13.21
CA SER A 117 -6.79 3.54 12.19
C SER A 117 -6.90 4.15 10.78
N LEU A 118 -7.46 5.35 10.67
CA LEU A 118 -7.56 6.11 9.43
C LEU A 118 -6.21 6.68 9.00
N ILE A 119 -5.44 7.24 9.94
CA ILE A 119 -4.09 7.76 9.71
C ILE A 119 -3.22 6.70 9.02
N LYS A 120 -3.26 5.45 9.51
CA LYS A 120 -2.52 4.34 8.91
C LYS A 120 -2.95 4.09 7.47
N LEU A 121 -4.25 4.00 7.20
CA LEU A 121 -4.79 3.74 5.86
C LEU A 121 -4.39 4.83 4.85
N ILE A 122 -4.39 6.09 5.27
CA ILE A 122 -4.01 7.22 4.40
C ILE A 122 -2.51 7.18 4.12
N LYS A 123 -1.67 6.94 5.14
CA LYS A 123 -0.20 6.80 4.96
C LYS A 123 0.14 5.65 4.01
N ASP A 124 -0.55 4.51 4.12
CA ASP A 124 -0.35 3.40 3.20
C ASP A 124 -0.77 3.76 1.76
N LYS A 125 -1.86 4.51 1.59
CA LYS A 125 -2.34 4.99 0.28
C LYS A 125 -1.37 5.98 -0.37
N ILE A 126 -0.85 6.95 0.37
CA ILE A 126 0.15 7.92 -0.10
C ILE A 126 1.41 7.17 -0.57
N ARG A 127 1.90 6.21 0.23
CA ARG A 127 3.05 5.38 -0.15
C ARG A 127 2.79 4.60 -1.44
N GLU A 128 1.61 4.01 -1.61
CA GLU A 128 1.24 3.30 -2.83
C GLU A 128 1.23 4.22 -4.05
N ARG A 129 0.68 5.43 -3.92
CA ARG A 129 0.67 6.47 -4.97
C ARG A 129 2.09 6.88 -5.35
N ASP A 130 2.94 7.13 -4.35
CA ASP A 130 4.33 7.53 -4.57
C ASP A 130 5.16 6.39 -5.19
N CYS A 131 4.93 5.13 -4.81
CA CYS A 131 5.58 3.98 -5.45
C CYS A 131 5.18 3.80 -6.92
N LYS A 132 3.90 4.04 -7.27
CA LYS A 132 3.43 4.00 -8.67
C LYS A 132 4.02 5.13 -9.50
N THR A 133 4.14 6.31 -8.91
CA THR A 133 4.69 7.50 -9.58
C THR A 133 6.22 7.40 -9.73
N SER A 134 6.88 6.78 -8.76
CA SER A 134 8.34 6.62 -8.70
C SER A 134 8.84 5.31 -9.33
N GLN A 135 8.06 4.67 -10.22
CA GLN A 135 8.61 3.57 -11.01
C GLN A 135 9.76 4.10 -11.86
N VAL A 136 10.96 3.90 -11.33
CA VAL A 136 12.24 4.12 -12.02
C VAL A 136 12.14 3.41 -13.39
N PRO A 137 12.62 4.03 -14.48
CA PRO A 137 12.63 3.39 -15.79
C PRO A 137 13.16 1.96 -15.67
N VAL A 138 12.45 1.00 -16.28
CA VAL A 138 12.85 -0.40 -16.32
C VAL A 138 14.32 -0.49 -16.74
N LYS A 139 15.15 -1.09 -15.87
CA LYS A 139 16.57 -1.29 -16.18
C LYS A 139 16.67 -2.38 -17.22
N HIS A 140 17.36 -2.13 -18.31
CA HIS A 140 17.61 -3.14 -19.34
C HIS A 140 19.01 -3.72 -19.17
N VAL A 141 19.13 -5.04 -19.32
CA VAL A 141 20.42 -5.73 -19.47
C VAL A 141 20.59 -6.11 -20.92
N TYR A 142 21.72 -5.78 -21.50
CA TYR A 142 22.06 -6.12 -22.88
C TYR A 142 23.07 -7.25 -22.93
N ARG A 143 22.94 -8.13 -23.91
CA ARG A 143 23.95 -9.11 -24.30
C ARG A 143 24.18 -9.02 -25.80
N VAL A 144 25.41 -9.33 -26.21
CA VAL A 144 25.79 -9.48 -27.61
C VAL A 144 26.13 -10.94 -27.81
N LEU A 145 25.41 -11.60 -28.71
CA LEU A 145 25.61 -13.00 -29.08
C LEU A 145 26.24 -13.04 -30.47
N GLN A 146 27.33 -13.76 -30.63
CA GLN A 146 27.96 -13.99 -31.92
C GLN A 146 27.46 -15.32 -32.48
N CYS A 147 27.10 -15.36 -33.77
CA CYS A 147 26.67 -16.56 -34.46
C CYS A 147 27.03 -16.50 -35.95
N GLN A 148 27.17 -17.66 -36.58
CA GLN A 148 27.30 -17.78 -38.03
C GLN A 148 25.92 -17.70 -38.71
N GLU A 149 25.89 -17.37 -40.00
CA GLU A 149 24.65 -17.28 -40.81
C GLU A 149 23.77 -18.54 -40.67
N GLU A 150 24.38 -19.72 -40.75
CA GLU A 150 23.71 -21.02 -40.68
C GLU A 150 23.06 -21.31 -39.32
N GLU A 151 23.57 -20.71 -38.23
CA GLU A 151 23.06 -20.90 -36.87
C GLU A 151 22.08 -19.81 -36.44
N LEU A 152 21.99 -18.71 -37.18
CA LEU A 152 21.25 -17.51 -36.78
C LEU A 152 19.78 -17.79 -36.47
N THR A 153 19.09 -18.51 -37.36
CA THR A 153 17.66 -18.83 -37.19
C THR A 153 17.42 -19.67 -35.95
N GLN A 154 18.29 -20.65 -35.68
CA GLN A 154 18.20 -21.50 -34.50
C GLN A 154 18.49 -20.71 -33.23
N MET A 155 19.51 -19.86 -33.23
CA MET A 155 19.86 -19.03 -32.07
C MET A 155 18.70 -18.09 -31.70
N VAL A 156 18.11 -17.37 -32.66
CA VAL A 156 16.96 -16.48 -32.38
C VAL A 156 15.75 -17.26 -31.89
N SER A 157 15.46 -18.43 -32.49
CA SER A 157 14.29 -19.24 -32.15
C SER A 157 14.39 -19.92 -30.78
N THR A 158 15.60 -20.21 -30.32
CA THR A 158 15.87 -20.86 -29.02
C THR A 158 16.24 -19.86 -27.92
N MET A 159 16.11 -18.57 -28.18
CA MET A 159 16.41 -17.52 -27.21
C MET A 159 15.56 -17.71 -25.95
N SER A 160 16.20 -17.66 -24.78
CA SER A 160 15.51 -17.93 -23.50
C SER A 160 14.43 -16.89 -23.20
N ASP A 161 13.40 -17.31 -22.46
CA ASP A 161 12.26 -16.46 -22.11
C ASP A 161 12.67 -15.10 -21.50
N GLY A 162 12.02 -14.06 -22.01
CA GLY A 162 12.18 -12.68 -21.57
C GLY A 162 13.39 -11.94 -22.16
N TRP A 163 14.18 -12.55 -23.04
CA TRP A 163 15.11 -11.82 -23.90
C TRP A 163 14.39 -11.33 -25.15
N LYS A 164 14.67 -10.10 -25.54
CA LYS A 164 14.15 -9.43 -26.73
C LYS A 164 15.29 -9.19 -27.71
N PHE A 165 15.03 -9.42 -28.98
CA PHE A 165 15.93 -9.04 -30.05
C PHE A 165 15.90 -7.52 -30.24
N GLU A 166 17.07 -6.89 -30.28
CA GLU A 166 17.21 -5.44 -30.47
C GLU A 166 17.80 -5.10 -31.84
N GLN A 167 18.91 -5.76 -32.20
CA GLN A 167 19.67 -5.42 -33.41
C GLN A 167 20.49 -6.62 -33.89
N LEU A 168 20.62 -6.77 -35.21
CA LEU A 168 21.57 -7.69 -35.85
C LEU A 168 22.58 -6.87 -36.65
N VAL A 169 23.86 -7.16 -36.46
CA VAL A 169 24.97 -6.51 -37.15
C VAL A 169 25.74 -7.58 -37.91
N SER A 170 25.81 -7.46 -39.23
CA SER A 170 26.69 -8.31 -40.04
C SER A 170 28.14 -7.85 -39.85
N ILE A 171 29.01 -8.75 -39.42
CA ILE A 171 30.45 -8.59 -39.50
C ILE A 171 30.84 -9.29 -40.79
N GLY A 172 30.92 -8.52 -41.89
CA GLY A 172 31.28 -9.08 -43.19
C GLY A 172 32.61 -9.85 -43.15
N SER A 173 32.76 -10.81 -44.06
CA SER A 173 33.98 -11.59 -44.24
C SER A 173 35.15 -10.65 -44.55
N SER A 174 36.12 -10.54 -43.65
CA SER A 174 37.34 -9.79 -43.89
C SER A 174 38.19 -10.53 -44.94
N TYR A 175 38.00 -10.15 -46.21
CA TYR A 175 38.87 -10.43 -47.37
C TYR A 175 39.58 -11.80 -47.34
N ASN A 176 38.87 -12.89 -47.69
CA ASN A 176 39.53 -14.18 -47.84
C ASN A 176 39.24 -14.78 -49.22
N TYR A 177 40.26 -14.81 -50.06
CA TYR A 177 40.22 -15.39 -51.40
C TYR A 177 40.31 -16.93 -51.25
N GLY A 178 39.17 -17.63 -51.28
CA GLY A 178 39.15 -19.07 -51.61
C GLY A 178 38.74 -20.09 -50.55
N ASN A 179 37.95 -19.72 -49.53
CA ASN A 179 37.20 -20.71 -48.73
C ASN A 179 35.76 -20.23 -48.51
N GLU A 180 34.83 -21.17 -48.32
CA GLU A 180 33.39 -20.90 -48.12
C GLU A 180 33.20 -19.77 -47.09
N ASP A 181 32.76 -18.62 -47.59
CA ASP A 181 32.55 -17.40 -46.81
C ASP A 181 31.37 -17.63 -45.86
N GLN A 182 31.65 -17.94 -44.59
CA GLN A 182 30.62 -17.96 -43.56
C GLN A 182 30.45 -16.53 -43.04
N ALA A 183 29.31 -15.90 -43.37
CA ALA A 183 28.98 -14.59 -42.82
C ALA A 183 28.75 -14.71 -41.30
N GLU A 184 29.41 -13.84 -40.52
CA GLU A 184 29.23 -13.78 -39.07
C GLU A 184 28.33 -12.61 -38.67
N PHE A 185 27.57 -12.79 -37.60
CA PHE A 185 26.65 -11.81 -37.09
C PHE A 185 26.80 -11.58 -35.58
N LEU A 186 26.64 -10.33 -35.16
CA LEU A 186 26.39 -9.96 -33.76
C LEU A 186 24.91 -9.66 -33.57
N CYS A 187 24.27 -10.43 -32.70
CA CYS A 187 22.89 -10.25 -32.28
C CYS A 187 22.87 -9.55 -30.91
N VAL A 188 22.43 -8.30 -30.88
CA VAL A 188 22.16 -7.56 -29.64
C VAL A 188 20.78 -7.94 -29.13
N VAL A 189 20.74 -8.36 -27.88
CA VAL A 189 19.51 -8.75 -27.18
C VAL A 189 19.39 -8.01 -25.87
N SER A 190 18.17 -7.65 -25.47
CA SER A 190 17.88 -7.00 -24.20
C SER A 190 16.99 -7.85 -23.30
N LYS A 191 17.05 -7.63 -21.99
CA LYS A 191 16.09 -8.18 -21.03
C LYS A 191 15.73 -7.12 -20.01
N GLU A 192 14.43 -6.90 -19.84
CA GLU A 192 13.90 -5.99 -18.83
C GLU A 192 14.09 -6.59 -17.43
N LEU A 193 14.80 -5.86 -16.57
CA LEU A 193 14.85 -6.13 -15.15
C LEU A 193 13.68 -5.44 -14.48
N HIS A 194 12.74 -6.24 -14.01
CA HIS A 194 11.73 -5.77 -13.08
C HIS A 194 12.42 -5.55 -11.74
N ASN A 195 12.54 -4.29 -11.33
CA ASN A 195 12.89 -3.97 -9.96
C ASN A 195 11.72 -4.46 -9.09
N GLN A 196 11.84 -5.65 -8.50
CA GLN A 196 10.99 -5.98 -7.37
C GLN A 196 11.34 -4.97 -6.29
N SER A 197 10.45 -4.01 -6.08
CA SER A 197 10.49 -3.15 -4.90
C SER A 197 10.43 -4.09 -3.68
N TYR A 198 11.56 -4.26 -3.00
CA TYR A 198 11.61 -5.00 -1.75
C TYR A 198 10.70 -4.30 -0.74
N GLY A 199 9.52 -4.88 -0.56
CA GLY A 199 8.49 -4.48 0.37
C GLY A 199 7.83 -5.72 0.97
N THR A 200 8.57 -6.39 1.85
CA THR A 200 8.13 -7.40 2.85
C THR A 200 7.31 -8.60 2.38
N ASN A 201 7.90 -9.79 2.61
CA ASN A 201 7.33 -11.15 2.58
C ASN A 201 7.02 -11.76 1.21
N SER A 202 8.02 -12.38 0.60
CA SER A 202 7.79 -13.64 -0.12
C SER A 202 8.93 -14.61 0.20
N GLU A 203 8.57 -15.80 0.68
CA GLU A 203 9.50 -16.88 1.02
C GLU A 203 10.36 -17.27 -0.21
N PRO A 204 11.62 -17.66 0.00
CA PRO A 204 12.43 -18.19 -1.09
C PRO A 204 11.81 -19.48 -1.61
N SER A 205 11.38 -19.47 -2.87
CA SER A 205 10.84 -20.65 -3.57
C SER A 205 11.79 -21.84 -3.46
N GLU A 206 11.26 -22.98 -3.01
CA GLU A 206 11.95 -24.27 -2.79
C GLU A 206 12.78 -24.76 -3.99
N LYS A 207 12.57 -24.21 -5.20
CA LYS A 207 13.34 -24.57 -6.39
C LYS A 207 14.82 -24.15 -6.34
N ALA A 208 15.19 -23.16 -5.51
CA ALA A 208 16.57 -22.73 -5.37
C ALA A 208 17.42 -23.67 -4.48
N LYS A 209 16.80 -24.48 -3.60
CA LYS A 209 17.54 -25.38 -2.70
C LYS A 209 18.02 -26.67 -3.39
N ILE A 210 17.32 -27.15 -4.43
CA ILE A 210 17.60 -28.45 -5.06
C ILE A 210 18.88 -28.44 -5.91
N LEU A 211 19.34 -27.26 -6.37
CA LEU A 211 20.56 -27.13 -7.19
C LEU A 211 21.86 -27.05 -6.38
N GLN A 212 21.80 -26.75 -5.08
CA GLN A 212 23.00 -26.64 -4.24
C GLN A 212 23.45 -27.99 -3.66
N GLU A 213 22.55 -28.97 -3.56
CA GLU A 213 22.86 -30.30 -3.03
C GLU A 213 23.52 -31.24 -4.05
N ARG A 214 23.42 -30.93 -5.36
CA ARG A 214 24.04 -31.74 -6.44
C ARG A 214 25.44 -31.28 -6.85
N GLY A 215 25.90 -30.13 -6.37
CA GLY A 215 27.25 -29.60 -6.66
C GLY A 215 28.33 -29.96 -5.64
N SER A 216 27.99 -30.69 -4.57
CA SER A 216 28.93 -31.03 -3.49
C SER A 216 29.29 -32.53 -3.44
N ARG A 217 29.05 -33.27 -4.53
CA ARG A 217 29.41 -34.70 -4.66
C ARG A 217 30.13 -35.05 -5.96
N MET A 218 31.04 -34.18 -6.42
CA MET A 218 32.13 -34.58 -7.33
C MET A 218 33.43 -33.97 -6.83
#